data_AF-T2IIT4-F1
#
_entry.id   AF-T2IIT4-F1
#
_cell.length_a   1.000
_cell.length_b   1.000
_cell.length_c   1.000
_cell.angle_alpha   90.00
_cell.angle_beta   90.00
_cell.angle_gamma   90.00
#
_symmetry.space_group_name_H-M   'P 1'
#
loop_
_entity.id
_entity.type
_entity.pdbx_description
1 polymer ?
#
loop_
_entity_poly.entity_id
_entity_poly.type
_entity_poly.pdbx_seq_one_letter_code
_entity_poly.pdbx_strand_id
1 'polypeptide(L)'
;MLCLENRELYGLQITQAIEEASNGTKKIRIGSLYPTLHNLEKKGLVQSRWGDDKPEKRVGARRRYYTLTSLGKATVTAIHEFRNNLLNWQPT
;
A
#
# COMPACT_ATOMS: atom_id res chain seq x y z
N MET A 1 -1.10 0.42 3.02
CA MET A 1 -2.06 -0.61 2.57
C MET A 1 -3.43 -0.02 2.29
N LEU A 2 -4.00 0.77 3.21
CA LEU A 2 -5.27 1.49 2.99
C LEU A 2 -5.26 2.39 1.75
N CYS A 3 -4.11 3.00 1.44
CA CYS A 3 -3.94 3.79 0.22
C CYS A 3 -4.09 3.00 -1.10
N LEU A 4 -4.09 1.66 -1.07
CA LEU A 4 -4.24 0.76 -2.23
C LEU A 4 -5.67 0.22 -2.38
N GLU A 5 -6.61 0.63 -1.53
CA GLU A 5 -7.96 0.05 -1.45
C GLU A 5 -8.77 0.28 -2.74
N ASN A 6 -8.61 1.45 -3.37
CA ASN A 6 -9.40 1.87 -4.53
C ASN A 6 -8.59 2.10 -5.82
N ARG A 7 -7.26 1.98 -5.78
CA ARG A 7 -6.40 2.20 -6.95
C ARG A 7 -5.05 1.52 -6.84
N GLU A 8 -4.45 1.25 -7.98
CA GLU A 8 -3.04 0.87 -8.05
C GLU A 8 -2.13 2.08 -7.81
N LEU A 9 -1.05 1.86 -7.07
CA LEU A 9 -0.05 2.90 -6.80
C LEU A 9 1.35 2.37 -7.04
N TYR A 10 2.25 3.23 -7.54
CA TYR A 10 3.68 2.94 -7.56
C TYR A 10 4.37 3.46 -6.30
N GLY A 11 5.59 2.97 -6.02
CA GLY A 11 6.28 3.17 -4.74
C GLY A 11 6.29 4.61 -4.21
N LEU A 12 6.55 5.61 -5.07
CA LEU A 12 6.53 7.02 -4.68
C LEU A 12 5.13 7.52 -4.29
N GLN A 13 4.07 7.08 -4.98
CA GLN A 13 2.71 7.45 -4.61
C GLN A 13 2.30 6.82 -3.28
N ILE A 14 2.83 5.64 -2.96
CA ILE A 14 2.57 4.99 -1.66
C ILE A 14 3.25 5.78 -0.54
N THR A 15 4.51 6.20 -0.71
CA THR A 15 5.19 7.03 0.30
C THR A 15 4.48 8.37 0.50
N GLN A 16 4.08 9.01 -0.60
CA GLN A 16 3.39 10.30 -0.55
C GLN A 16 2.02 10.19 0.12
N ALA A 17 1.22 9.19 -0.24
CA ALA A 17 -0.09 8.98 0.37
C ALA A 17 0.00 8.73 1.90
N ILE A 18 1.08 8.07 2.37
CA ILE A 18 1.30 7.85 3.80
C ILE A 18 1.69 9.15 4.50
N GLU A 19 2.55 9.96 3.88
CA GLU A 19 2.93 11.27 4.43
C GLU A 19 1.70 12.19 4.54
N GLU A 20 0.91 12.30 3.46
CA GLU A 20 -0.33 13.08 3.41
C GLU A 20 -1.35 12.61 4.46
N ALA A 21 -1.65 11.30 4.52
CA ALA A 21 -2.60 10.76 5.50
C ALA A 21 -2.14 10.91 6.96
N SER A 22 -0.84 11.13 7.18
CA SER A 22 -0.27 11.35 8.51
C SER A 22 -0.11 12.83 8.88
N ASN A 23 -0.62 13.75 8.06
CA ASN A 23 -0.36 15.19 8.20
C ASN A 23 1.15 15.50 8.31
N GLY A 24 1.99 14.79 7.54
CA GLY A 24 3.44 14.94 7.53
C GLY A 24 4.20 14.29 8.69
N THR A 25 3.52 13.67 9.65
CA THR A 25 4.16 13.09 10.85
C THR A 25 4.83 11.73 10.62
N LYS A 26 4.47 11.02 9.54
CA LYS A 26 5.08 9.75 9.14
C LYS A 26 5.71 9.88 7.76
N LYS A 27 7.05 9.79 7.72
CA LYS A 27 7.82 9.78 6.47
C LYS A 27 8.45 8.42 6.26
N ILE A 28 7.95 7.67 5.29
CA ILE A 28 8.52 6.37 4.91
C ILE A 28 9.52 6.60 3.79
N ARG A 29 10.77 6.19 4.01
CA ARG A 29 11.79 6.15 2.96
C ARG A 29 11.50 5.00 2.01
N ILE A 30 11.78 5.22 0.72
CA ILE A 30 11.64 4.21 -0.35
C ILE A 30 12.39 2.91 -0.01
N GLY A 31 13.60 3.03 0.56
CA GLY A 31 14.40 1.88 0.97
C GLY A 31 13.73 0.99 2.04
N SER A 32 12.83 1.54 2.85
CA SER A 32 12.05 0.79 3.85
C SER A 32 10.69 0.33 3.31
N LEU A 33 10.16 1.03 2.31
CA LEU A 33 8.91 0.68 1.66
C LEU A 33 9.03 -0.64 0.89
N TYR A 34 10.09 -0.82 0.09
CA TYR A 34 10.21 -2.00 -0.76
C TYR A 34 10.31 -3.33 0.02
N PRO A 35 11.09 -3.45 1.12
CA PRO A 35 11.06 -4.64 1.96
C PRO A 35 9.67 -4.94 2.51
N THR A 36 8.93 -3.91 2.89
CA THR A 36 7.54 -4.05 3.37
C THR A 36 6.63 -4.57 2.26
N LEU A 37 6.66 -3.96 1.08
CA LEU A 37 5.87 -4.40 -0.08
C LEU A 37 6.21 -5.82 -0.50
N HIS A 38 7.50 -6.18 -0.50
CA HIS A 38 7.97 -7.53 -0.77
C HIS A 38 7.42 -8.55 0.22
N ASN A 39 7.41 -8.22 1.51
CA ASN A 39 6.84 -9.08 2.53
C ASN A 39 5.32 -9.24 2.38
N LEU A 40 4.61 -8.18 1.99
CA LEU A 40 3.17 -8.23 1.73
C LEU A 40 2.84 -9.04 0.47
N GLU A 41 3.71 -8.98 -0.55
CA GLU A 41 3.63 -9.80 -1.76
C GLU A 41 3.88 -11.28 -1.44
N LYS A 42 4.90 -11.59 -0.65
CA LYS A 42 5.14 -12.96 -0.14
C LYS A 42 3.98 -13.52 0.66
N LYS A 43 3.25 -12.67 1.41
CA LYS A 43 2.05 -13.07 2.16
C LYS A 43 0.80 -13.16 1.28
N GLY A 44 0.91 -12.88 -0.03
CA GLY A 44 -0.21 -12.91 -0.96
C GLY A 44 -1.24 -11.80 -0.74
N LEU A 45 -0.90 -10.74 0.00
CA LEU A 45 -1.80 -9.62 0.31
C LEU A 45 -1.75 -8.52 -0.76
N VAL A 46 -0.60 -8.41 -1.43
CA VAL A 46 -0.37 -7.42 -2.48
C VAL A 46 0.18 -8.18 -3.69
N GLN A 47 -0.17 -7.73 -4.88
CA GLN A 47 0.45 -8.16 -6.12
C GLN A 47 1.03 -6.95 -6.84
N SER A 48 2.00 -7.18 -7.70
CA SER A 48 2.64 -6.12 -8.46
C SER A 48 2.67 -6.39 -9.96
N ARG A 49 2.66 -5.31 -10.74
CA ARG A 49 2.85 -5.34 -12.19
C ARG A 49 3.84 -4.26 -12.60
N TRP A 50 4.59 -4.53 -13.66
CA TRP A 50 5.36 -3.48 -14.33
C TRP A 50 4.40 -2.64 -15.18
N GLY A 51 4.55 -1.33 -15.14
CA GLY A 51 3.78 -0.45 -16.01
C GLY A 51 4.22 -0.59 -17.47
N ASP A 52 3.27 -0.35 -18.38
CA ASP A 52 3.46 -0.48 -19.84
C ASP A 52 4.26 0.67 -20.47
N ASP A 53 4.95 1.46 -19.65
CA ASP A 53 5.86 2.49 -20.10
C ASP A 53 7.00 1.84 -20.90
N LYS A 54 6.86 1.84 -22.23
CA LYS A 54 7.91 1.37 -23.13
C LYS A 54 9.19 2.16 -22.84
N PRO A 55 10.34 1.48 -22.63
CA PRO A 55 11.61 2.16 -22.38
C PRO A 55 12.01 3.15 -23.48
N GLU A 56 11.49 2.95 -24.70
CA GLU A 56 11.68 3.85 -25.85
C GLU A 56 11.01 5.23 -25.69
N LYS A 57 9.92 5.33 -24.92
CA LYS A 57 9.18 6.59 -24.72
C LYS A 57 9.58 7.35 -23.45
N ARG A 58 10.42 6.76 -22.58
CA ARG A 58 10.77 7.35 -21.29
C ARG A 58 12.21 7.02 -20.90
N VAL A 59 13.05 8.05 -20.77
CA VAL A 59 14.40 7.93 -20.17
C VAL A 59 14.22 7.70 -18.66
N GLY A 60 14.11 6.44 -18.23
CA GLY A 60 13.98 6.09 -16.82
C GLY A 60 13.58 4.63 -16.56
N ALA A 61 13.86 4.15 -15.36
CA ALA A 61 13.49 2.80 -14.93
C ALA A 61 11.97 2.59 -14.95
N ARG A 62 11.52 1.38 -15.35
CA ARG A 62 10.10 0.99 -15.35
C ARG A 62 9.49 1.17 -13.95
N ARG A 63 8.26 1.69 -13.89
CA ARG A 63 7.51 1.80 -12.65
C ARG A 63 6.86 0.47 -12.30
N ARG A 64 6.99 0.06 -11.03
CA ARG A 64 6.27 -1.10 -10.48
C ARG A 64 5.04 -0.60 -9.73
N TYR A 65 3.87 -1.04 -10.19
CA TYR A 65 2.56 -0.75 -9.61
C TYR A 65 2.16 -1.88 -8.69
N TYR A 66 1.51 -1.54 -7.58
CA TYR A 66 1.05 -2.48 -6.56
C TYR A 66 -0.46 -2.38 -6.42
N THR A 67 -1.11 -3.52 -6.21
CA THR A 67 -2.55 -3.63 -5.96
C THR A 67 -2.83 -4.62 -4.85
N LEU A 68 -3.91 -4.41 -4.09
CA LEU A 68 -4.37 -5.43 -3.15
C LEU A 68 -4.94 -6.64 -3.89
N THR A 69 -4.59 -7.83 -3.43
CA THR A 69 -5.26 -9.07 -3.82
C THR A 69 -6.61 -9.18 -3.12
N SER A 70 -7.42 -10.17 -3.48
CA SER A 70 -8.67 -10.46 -2.75
C SER A 70 -8.42 -10.73 -1.26
N LEU A 71 -7.35 -11.48 -0.94
CA LEU A 71 -6.93 -11.73 0.44
C LEU A 71 -6.49 -10.44 1.15
N GLY A 72 -5.75 -9.58 0.44
CA GLY A 72 -5.34 -8.27 0.93
C GLY A 72 -6.52 -7.37 1.29
N LYS A 73 -7.54 -7.32 0.43
CA LYS A 73 -8.77 -6.55 0.67
C LYS A 73 -9.50 -7.08 1.91
N ALA A 74 -9.73 -8.38 1.99
CA ALA A 74 -10.39 -9.00 3.16
C ALA A 74 -9.62 -8.73 4.47
N THR A 75 -8.29 -8.77 4.43
CA THR A 75 -7.44 -8.47 5.60
C THR A 75 -7.59 -7.01 6.04
N VAL A 76 -7.63 -6.07 5.09
CA VAL A 76 -7.86 -4.65 5.39
C VAL A 76 -9.23 -4.44 6.02
N THR A 77 -10.28 -5.05 5.47
CA THR A 77 -11.63 -4.99 6.03
C THR A 77 -11.68 -5.51 7.47
N ALA A 78 -11.10 -6.69 7.73
CA ALA A 78 -11.05 -7.26 9.07
C ALA A 78 -10.31 -6.36 10.09
N ILE A 79 -9.20 -5.74 9.66
CA ILE A 79 -8.46 -4.78 10.50
C ILE A 79 -9.31 -3.54 10.80
N HIS A 80 -10.05 -3.02 9.81
CA HIS A 80 -10.96 -1.89 10.01
C HIS A 80 -12.10 -2.22 10.98
N GLU A 81 -12.75 -3.36 10.82
CA GLU A 81 -13.80 -3.82 11.74
C GLU A 81 -13.26 -3.97 13.16
N PHE A 82 -12.12 -4.64 13.34
CA PHE A 82 -11.49 -4.81 14.63
C PHE A 82 -11.15 -3.46 15.29
N ARG A 83 -10.60 -2.52 14.51
CA ARG A 83 -10.28 -1.18 15.00
C ARG A 83 -11.54 -0.41 15.43
N ASN A 84 -12.62 -0.49 14.65
CA ASN A 84 -13.88 0.16 14.99
C ASN A 84 -14.48 -0.43 16.27
N ASN A 85 -14.42 -1.76 16.41
CA ASN A 85 -14.88 -2.42 17.63
C ASN A 85 -14.08 -1.96 18.86
N LEU A 86 -12.75 -1.83 18.75
CA LEU A 86 -11.91 -1.32 19.84
C LEU A 86 -12.25 0.14 20.21
N LEU A 87 -12.54 1.00 19.24
CA LEU A 87 -12.90 2.39 19.50
C LEU A 87 -14.27 2.53 20.17
N ASN A 88 -15.19 1.62 19.86
CA ASN A 88 -16.55 1.60 20.42
C ASN A 88 -16.66 0.71 21.68
N TRP A 89 -15.56 0.09 22.11
CA TRP A 89 -15.56 -0.80 23.26
C TRP A 89 -15.67 0.01 24.55
N GLN A 90 -16.64 -0.34 25.38
CA GLN A 90 -16.73 0.14 26.77
C GLN A 90 -16.68 -1.05 27.73
N PRO A 91 -15.87 -0.97 28.80
CA PRO A 91 -15.86 -1.98 29.84
C PRO A 91 -17.22 -2.01 30.56
N THR A 92 -17.66 -3.22 30.91
CA THR A 92 -18.89 -3.46 31.67
C THR A 92 -18.66 -3.23 33.16
#